data_AF-A0A2N2SJ02-F1
#
_entry.id   AF-A0A2N2SJ02-F1
#
_cell.length_a   1.000
_cell.length_b   1.000
_cell.length_c   1.000
_cell.angle_alpha   90.00
_cell.angle_beta   90.00
_cell.angle_gamma   90.00
#
_symmetry.space_group_name_H-M   'P 1'
#
loop_
_entity.id
_entity.type
_entity.pdbx_description
1 polymer ?
#
loop_
_entity_poly.entity_id
_entity_poly.type
_entity_poly.pdbx_seq_one_letter_code
_entity_poly.pdbx_strand_id
1 'polypeptide(L)'
;LALTRYWAPILLVVLAVWSLSAAAGFNSLATIMLIALLACAGAFLGTTLYLQSRTRRSTSDAPFRAFRLAMIALLASIGVLLIANLSDAAHWPVLAGVLVLHGGLGGATSAMLYKIVPFLSWLNLTQTGVKAPNVKKLLPEARVRAQLRMHAATLAMLVLAALIPALAPLAGLMLVIESAWLLANLIFVVKMWRNARPSPQIPA
;
A
#
# COMPACT_ATOMS: atom_id res chain seq x y z
N LEU A 1 14.76 6.68 -17.31
CA LEU A 1 15.97 6.57 -16.47
C LEU A 1 16.32 7.87 -15.71
N ALA A 2 15.90 9.07 -16.18
CA ALA A 2 16.08 10.31 -15.41
C ALA A 2 15.33 10.33 -14.07
N LEU A 3 14.08 9.85 -14.04
CA LEU A 3 13.28 9.78 -12.80
C LEU A 3 13.99 8.96 -11.71
N THR A 4 14.48 7.77 -12.04
CA THR A 4 15.19 6.88 -11.09
C THR A 4 16.46 7.48 -10.50
N ARG A 5 17.11 8.44 -11.18
CA ARG A 5 18.37 9.04 -10.72
C ARG A 5 18.15 10.33 -9.90
N TYR A 6 17.18 11.14 -10.29
CA TYR A 6 17.03 12.50 -9.74
C TYR A 6 15.79 12.68 -8.85
N TRP A 7 14.81 11.77 -8.88
CA TRP A 7 13.57 11.96 -8.13
C TRP A 7 13.79 12.06 -6.62
N ALA A 8 14.56 11.14 -6.03
CA ALA A 8 14.83 11.13 -4.60
C ALA A 8 15.54 12.40 -4.08
N PRO A 9 16.67 12.85 -4.68
CA PRO A 9 17.33 14.08 -4.22
C PRO A 9 16.45 15.32 -4.47
N ILE A 10 15.71 15.40 -5.58
CA ILE A 10 14.77 16.51 -5.82
C ILE A 10 13.69 16.52 -4.75
N LEU A 11 13.05 15.39 -4.48
CA LEU A 11 12.00 15.30 -3.47
C LEU A 11 12.52 15.73 -2.09
N LEU A 12 13.74 15.30 -1.73
CA LEU A 12 14.36 15.66 -0.45
C LEU A 12 14.61 17.18 -0.36
N VAL A 13 15.17 17.79 -1.41
CA VAL A 13 15.42 19.24 -1.46
C VAL A 13 14.10 20.00 -1.37
N VAL A 14 13.09 19.62 -2.15
CA VAL A 14 11.78 20.27 -2.14
C VAL A 14 11.13 20.13 -0.76
N LEU A 15 11.21 18.96 -0.13
CA LEU A 15 10.68 18.73 1.22
C LEU A 15 11.41 19.57 2.27
N ALA A 16 12.74 19.64 2.21
CA ALA A 16 13.54 20.45 3.13
C ALA A 16 13.22 21.94 3.00
N VAL A 17 13.14 22.46 1.78
CA VAL A 17 12.75 23.86 1.53
C VAL A 17 11.32 24.11 1.99
N TRP A 18 10.39 23.18 1.73
CA TRP A 18 9.03 23.25 2.24
C TRP A 18 9.02 23.37 3.78
N SER A 19 9.71 22.46 4.49
CA SER A 19 9.76 22.46 5.96
C SER A 19 10.37 23.75 6.52
N LEU A 20 11.47 24.24 5.94
CA LEU A 20 12.10 25.50 6.35
C LEU A 20 11.18 26.70 6.10
N SER A 21 10.54 26.76 4.92
CA SER A 21 9.64 27.84 4.57
C SER A 21 8.39 27.88 5.46
N ALA A 22 7.83 26.72 5.80
CA ALA A 22 6.71 26.60 6.73
C ALA A 22 7.10 27.02 8.14
N ALA A 23 8.27 26.59 8.63
CA ALA A 23 8.78 26.94 9.96
C ALA A 23 9.10 28.44 10.10
N ALA A 24 9.60 29.07 9.04
CA ALA A 24 9.92 30.49 9.02
C ALA A 24 8.72 31.40 8.68
N GLY A 25 7.54 30.84 8.42
CA GLY A 25 6.33 31.60 8.09
C GLY A 25 6.27 32.18 6.66
N PHE A 26 7.12 31.70 5.75
CA PHE A 26 7.11 32.11 4.35
C PHE A 26 6.00 31.38 3.58
N ASN A 27 4.74 31.81 3.79
CA ASN A 27 3.54 31.14 3.28
C ASN A 27 3.55 30.90 1.76
N SER A 28 3.90 31.90 0.95
CA SER A 28 3.92 31.74 -0.52
C SER A 28 4.93 30.69 -0.98
N LEU A 29 6.13 30.67 -0.40
CA LEU A 29 7.16 29.69 -0.73
C LEU A 29 6.73 28.29 -0.28
N ALA A 30 6.13 28.16 0.91
CA ALA A 30 5.58 26.91 1.40
C ALA A 30 4.49 26.36 0.47
N THR A 31 3.58 27.20 -0.04
CA THR A 31 2.57 26.76 -1.01
C THR A 31 3.19 26.30 -2.32
N ILE A 32 4.18 27.01 -2.86
CA ILE A 32 4.87 26.62 -4.10
C ILE A 32 5.58 25.28 -3.92
N MET A 33 6.30 25.10 -2.81
CA MET A 33 6.99 23.84 -2.52
C MET A 33 6.01 22.69 -2.27
N LEU A 34 4.83 22.96 -1.68
CA LEU A 34 3.78 21.97 -1.51
C LEU A 34 3.26 21.47 -2.88
N ILE A 35 3.01 22.39 -3.82
CA ILE A 35 2.61 22.04 -5.19
C ILE A 35 3.72 21.21 -5.87
N ALA A 36 4.99 21.57 -5.67
CA ALA A 36 6.12 20.81 -6.17
C ALA A 36 6.21 19.39 -5.56
N LEU A 37 5.91 19.22 -4.27
CA LEU A 37 5.81 17.90 -3.62
C LEU A 37 4.69 17.06 -4.25
N LEU A 38 3.51 17.63 -4.46
CA LEU A 38 2.39 16.95 -5.10
C LEU A 38 2.73 16.55 -6.54
N ALA A 39 3.44 17.41 -7.29
CA ALA A 39 3.91 17.09 -8.63
C ALA A 39 4.94 15.95 -8.63
N CYS A 40 5.89 15.95 -7.69
CA CYS A 40 6.86 14.86 -7.53
C CYS A 40 6.17 13.53 -7.20
N ALA A 41 5.20 13.54 -6.29
CA ALA A 41 4.38 12.38 -5.95
C ALA A 41 3.58 11.89 -7.16
N GLY A 42 2.88 12.78 -7.86
CA GLY A 42 2.12 12.47 -9.07
C GLY A 42 2.99 11.86 -10.17
N ALA A 43 4.20 12.39 -10.39
CA ALA A 43 5.16 11.83 -11.34
C ALA A 43 5.58 10.40 -10.97
N PHE A 44 5.87 10.13 -9.69
CA PHE A 44 6.21 8.78 -9.21
C PHE A 44 5.04 7.81 -9.39
N LEU A 45 3.84 8.19 -8.98
CA LEU A 45 2.64 7.35 -9.07
C LEU A 45 2.27 7.07 -10.53
N GLY A 46 2.26 8.10 -11.37
CA GLY A 46 1.95 8.01 -12.79
C GLY A 46 2.94 7.13 -13.55
N THR A 47 4.24 7.30 -13.30
CA THR A 47 5.26 6.43 -13.91
C THR A 47 5.19 5.01 -13.40
N THR A 48 4.91 4.80 -12.12
CA THR A 48 4.71 3.45 -11.55
C THR A 48 3.50 2.76 -12.19
N LEU A 49 2.39 3.46 -12.41
CA LEU A 49 1.22 2.94 -13.12
C LEU A 49 1.51 2.65 -14.60
N TYR A 50 2.27 3.53 -15.26
CA TYR A 50 2.71 3.33 -16.64
C TYR A 50 3.63 2.11 -16.80
N LEU A 51 4.56 1.89 -15.87
CA LEU A 51 5.40 0.69 -15.88
C LEU A 51 4.57 -0.57 -15.61
N GLN A 52 3.59 -0.49 -14.70
CA GLN A 52 2.66 -1.60 -14.44
C GLN A 52 1.80 -1.94 -15.66
N SER A 53 1.37 -0.97 -16.46
CA SER A 53 0.58 -1.24 -17.68
C SER A 53 1.39 -1.87 -18.81
N ARG A 54 2.72 -1.70 -18.81
CA ARG A 54 3.64 -2.34 -19.77
C ARG A 54 4.16 -3.71 -19.34
N THR A 55 3.62 -4.29 -18.28
CA THR A 55 4.01 -5.62 -17.84
C THR A 55 3.73 -6.66 -18.94
N ARG A 56 4.71 -7.53 -19.21
CA ARG A 56 4.57 -8.65 -20.15
C ARG A 56 4.00 -9.92 -19.50
N ARG A 57 3.61 -9.86 -18.22
CA ARG A 57 3.07 -11.01 -17.49
C ARG A 57 1.65 -11.32 -18.00
N SER A 58 1.43 -12.53 -18.49
CA SER A 58 0.14 -12.95 -19.08
C SER A 58 -1.01 -12.98 -18.06
N THR A 59 -0.72 -13.22 -16.79
CA THR A 59 -1.70 -13.16 -15.70
C THR A 59 -1.12 -12.35 -14.54
N SER A 60 -1.82 -11.26 -14.18
CA SER A 60 -1.47 -10.45 -13.01
C SER A 60 -1.93 -11.14 -11.74
N ASP A 61 -1.00 -11.43 -10.84
CA ASP A 61 -1.31 -11.98 -9.52
C ASP A 61 -2.12 -10.98 -8.67
N ALA A 62 -2.85 -11.50 -7.69
CA ALA A 62 -3.73 -10.67 -6.86
C ALA A 62 -3.01 -9.48 -6.18
N PRO A 63 -1.81 -9.67 -5.59
CA PRO A 63 -1.08 -8.56 -4.99
C PRO A 63 -0.64 -7.49 -6.00
N PHE A 64 -0.37 -7.85 -7.25
CA PHE A 64 -0.06 -6.85 -8.28
C PHE A 64 -1.26 -5.94 -8.56
N ARG A 65 -2.47 -6.50 -8.66
CA ARG A 65 -3.69 -5.70 -8.83
C ARG A 65 -3.98 -4.81 -7.62
N ALA A 66 -3.77 -5.32 -6.40
CA ALA A 66 -3.94 -4.52 -5.18
C ALA A 66 -2.91 -3.39 -5.09
N PHE A 67 -1.65 -3.63 -5.46
CA PHE A 67 -0.64 -2.58 -5.53
C PHE A 67 -0.98 -1.52 -6.60
N ARG A 68 -1.53 -1.93 -7.74
CA ARG A 68 -2.06 -1.00 -8.74
C ARG A 68 -3.18 -0.14 -8.17
N LEU A 69 -4.14 -0.75 -7.46
CA LEU A 69 -5.22 -0.02 -6.77
C LEU A 69 -4.66 1.00 -5.77
N ALA A 70 -3.62 0.64 -5.02
CA ALA A 70 -2.95 1.55 -4.09
C ALA A 70 -2.35 2.78 -4.79
N MET A 71 -1.67 2.58 -5.92
CA MET A 71 -1.13 3.70 -6.71
C MET A 71 -2.26 4.59 -7.28
N ILE A 72 -3.38 3.99 -7.69
CA ILE A 72 -4.56 4.74 -8.14
C ILE A 72 -5.17 5.53 -6.98
N ALA A 73 -5.29 4.95 -5.79
CA ALA A 73 -5.82 5.63 -4.62
C ALA A 73 -4.94 6.83 -4.20
N LEU A 74 -3.61 6.67 -4.22
CA LEU A 74 -2.68 7.77 -3.96
C LEU A 74 -2.76 8.87 -5.04
N LEU A 75 -2.97 8.51 -6.30
CA LEU A 75 -3.12 9.50 -7.36
C LEU A 75 -4.46 10.24 -7.23
N ALA A 76 -5.53 9.51 -6.88
CA ALA A 76 -6.83 10.09 -6.61
C ALA A 76 -6.81 11.04 -5.41
N SER A 77 -6.04 10.73 -4.35
CA SER A 77 -5.92 11.61 -3.19
C SER A 77 -5.30 12.97 -3.53
N ILE A 78 -4.34 13.01 -4.48
CA ILE A 78 -3.83 14.29 -5.00
C ILE A 78 -4.96 15.10 -5.62
N GLY A 79 -5.81 14.47 -6.44
CA GLY A 79 -7.00 15.12 -7.01
C GLY A 79 -7.97 15.62 -5.93
N VAL A 80 -8.24 14.82 -4.90
CA VAL A 80 -9.10 15.21 -3.77
C VAL A 80 -8.52 16.40 -3.01
N LEU A 81 -7.21 16.43 -2.78
CA LEU A 81 -6.54 17.57 -2.11
C LEU A 81 -6.64 18.85 -2.94
N LEU A 82 -6.56 18.77 -4.27
CA LEU A 82 -6.77 19.93 -5.15
C LEU A 82 -8.21 20.44 -5.05
N ILE A 83 -9.21 19.54 -5.00
CA ILE A 83 -10.62 19.92 -4.82
C ILE A 83 -10.86 20.53 -3.43
N ALA A 84 -10.20 20.01 -2.39
CA ALA A 84 -10.28 20.55 -1.03
C ALA A 84 -9.80 22.01 -0.94
N ASN A 85 -8.93 22.48 -1.85
CA ASN A 85 -8.51 23.88 -1.91
C ASN A 85 -9.57 24.79 -2.56
N LEU A 86 -10.57 24.22 -3.23
CA LEU A 86 -11.65 24.96 -3.89
C LEU A 86 -12.96 24.91 -3.07
N SER A 87 -13.00 24.13 -2.00
CA SER A 87 -14.19 23.87 -1.21
C SER A 87 -13.86 23.64 0.25
N ASP A 88 -14.47 24.41 1.14
CA ASP A 88 -14.29 24.31 2.60
C ASP A 88 -15.04 23.12 3.23
N ALA A 89 -15.55 22.18 2.42
CA ALA A 89 -16.30 21.06 2.95
C ALA A 89 -15.39 20.07 3.69
N ALA A 90 -15.72 19.80 4.96
CA ALA A 90 -14.90 19.00 5.87
C ALA A 90 -14.66 17.54 5.43
N HIS A 91 -15.42 17.02 4.47
CA HIS A 91 -15.25 15.65 3.97
C HIS A 91 -14.05 15.49 3.03
N TRP A 92 -13.56 16.56 2.38
CA TRP A 92 -12.46 16.43 1.42
C TRP A 92 -11.13 16.02 2.09
N PRO A 93 -10.68 16.63 3.20
CA PRO A 93 -9.48 16.19 3.89
C PRO A 93 -9.62 14.76 4.44
N VAL A 94 -10.80 14.38 4.94
CA VAL A 94 -11.07 13.02 5.41
C VAL A 94 -10.96 12.01 4.28
N LEU A 95 -11.57 12.29 3.13
CA LEU A 95 -11.50 11.44 1.94
C LEU A 95 -10.06 11.31 1.42
N ALA A 96 -9.30 12.40 1.39
CA ALA A 96 -7.88 12.37 1.04
C ALA A 96 -7.09 11.47 2.02
N GLY A 97 -7.35 11.59 3.33
CA GLY A 97 -6.75 10.75 4.35
C GLY A 97 -7.07 9.26 4.18
N VAL A 98 -8.33 8.91 3.90
CA VAL A 98 -8.76 7.53 3.61
C VAL A 98 -8.00 6.96 2.40
N LEU A 99 -7.93 7.73 1.31
CA LEU A 99 -7.25 7.32 0.09
C LEU A 99 -5.73 7.15 0.30
N VAL A 100 -5.09 8.05 1.06
CA VAL A 100 -3.65 7.97 1.35
C VAL A 100 -3.34 6.82 2.30
N LEU A 101 -3.98 6.79 3.47
CA LEU A 101 -3.61 5.90 4.57
C LEU A 101 -4.06 4.47 4.31
N HIS A 102 -5.32 4.29 3.94
CA HIS A 102 -5.88 2.96 3.75
C HIS A 102 -5.69 2.46 2.32
N GLY A 103 -6.17 3.24 1.33
CA GLY A 103 -6.09 2.82 -0.07
C GLY A 103 -4.65 2.71 -0.58
N GLY A 104 -3.85 3.73 -0.31
CA GLY A 104 -2.45 3.85 -0.71
C GLY A 104 -1.50 3.02 0.14
N LEU A 105 -1.13 3.54 1.30
CA LEU A 105 -0.10 2.96 2.16
C LEU A 105 -0.53 1.58 2.69
N GLY A 106 -1.73 1.46 3.23
CA GLY A 106 -2.30 0.20 3.73
C GLY A 106 -2.45 -0.85 2.64
N GLY A 107 -3.01 -0.48 1.49
CA GLY A 107 -3.17 -1.36 0.33
C GLY A 107 -1.84 -1.84 -0.25
N ALA A 108 -0.87 -0.94 -0.42
CA ALA A 108 0.48 -1.28 -0.88
C ALA A 108 1.19 -2.21 0.12
N THR A 109 1.09 -1.92 1.42
CA THR A 109 1.65 -2.76 2.49
C THR A 109 1.04 -4.16 2.47
N SER A 110 -0.29 -4.27 2.41
CA SER A 110 -1.00 -5.55 2.38
C SER A 110 -0.61 -6.39 1.16
N ALA A 111 -0.54 -5.75 -0.02
CA ALA A 111 -0.07 -6.40 -1.24
C ALA A 111 1.37 -6.93 -1.10
N MET A 112 2.28 -6.13 -0.54
CA MET A 112 3.68 -6.54 -0.39
C MET A 112 3.87 -7.58 0.70
N LEU A 113 3.12 -7.54 1.80
CA LEU A 113 3.15 -8.58 2.84
C LEU A 113 2.79 -9.96 2.26
N TYR A 114 1.82 -10.02 1.34
CA TYR A 114 1.48 -11.27 0.65
C TYR A 114 2.54 -11.79 -0.32
N LYS A 115 3.54 -10.97 -0.66
CA LYS A 115 4.72 -11.40 -1.44
C LYS A 115 5.90 -11.71 -0.53
N ILE A 116 6.20 -10.81 0.40
CA ILE A 116 7.39 -10.85 1.25
C ILE A 116 7.30 -12.00 2.25
N VAL A 117 6.19 -12.14 2.98
CA VAL A 117 6.10 -13.14 4.06
C VAL A 117 6.23 -14.57 3.53
N PRO A 118 5.49 -15.00 2.48
CA PRO A 118 5.69 -16.33 1.91
C PRO A 118 7.06 -16.53 1.28
N PHE A 119 7.62 -15.49 0.65
CA PHE A 119 8.96 -15.53 0.07
C PHE A 119 10.05 -15.74 1.13
N LEU A 120 10.01 -14.98 2.23
CA LEU A 120 10.97 -15.13 3.34
C LEU A 120 10.85 -16.50 4.02
N SER A 121 9.61 -16.99 4.24
CA SER A 121 9.39 -18.33 4.77
C SER A 121 9.97 -19.42 3.86
N TRP A 122 9.75 -19.32 2.56
CA TRP A 122 10.33 -20.24 1.58
C TRP A 122 11.86 -20.14 1.54
N LEU A 123 12.40 -18.93 1.46
CA LEU A 123 13.84 -18.66 1.39
C LEU A 123 14.55 -19.23 2.62
N ASN A 124 14.00 -19.00 3.81
CA ASN A 124 14.55 -19.55 5.04
C ASN A 124 14.62 -21.08 5.00
N LEU A 125 13.55 -21.77 4.60
CA LEU A 125 13.55 -23.24 4.50
C LEU A 125 14.60 -23.75 3.51
N THR A 126 14.73 -23.10 2.35
CA THR A 126 15.76 -23.46 1.36
C THR A 126 17.17 -23.24 1.87
N GLN A 127 17.42 -22.15 2.61
CA GLN A 127 18.73 -21.85 3.20
C GLN A 127 19.09 -22.83 4.32
N THR A 128 18.11 -23.42 5.02
CA THR A 128 18.33 -24.45 6.03
C THR A 128 18.41 -25.87 5.46
N GLY A 129 18.54 -26.03 4.14
CA GLY A 129 18.65 -27.35 3.49
C GLY A 129 17.36 -28.18 3.48
N VAL A 130 16.21 -27.58 3.84
CA VAL A 130 14.92 -28.26 3.87
C VAL A 130 14.29 -28.18 2.48
N LYS A 131 13.68 -29.28 2.02
CA LYS A 131 12.87 -29.27 0.80
C LYS A 131 11.63 -28.38 1.01
N ALA A 132 11.77 -27.10 0.64
CA ALA A 132 10.73 -26.11 0.88
C ALA A 132 9.45 -26.45 0.11
N PRO A 133 8.26 -26.31 0.73
CA PRO A 133 6.99 -26.43 0.03
C PRO A 133 6.92 -25.40 -1.10
N ASN A 134 6.20 -25.73 -2.17
CA ASN A 134 5.87 -24.74 -3.19
C ASN A 134 5.22 -23.52 -2.53
N VAL A 135 5.61 -22.30 -2.90
CA VAL A 135 5.09 -21.05 -2.31
C VAL A 135 3.56 -20.98 -2.37
N LYS A 136 2.93 -21.56 -3.40
CA LYS A 136 1.46 -21.66 -3.52
C LYS A 136 0.82 -22.57 -2.47
N LYS A 137 1.57 -23.51 -1.90
CA LYS A 137 1.15 -24.33 -0.75
C LYS A 137 1.31 -23.57 0.57
N LEU A 138 2.33 -22.71 0.70
CA LEU A 138 2.50 -21.85 1.87
C LEU A 138 1.35 -20.85 1.98
N LEU A 139 0.90 -20.30 0.87
CA LEU A 139 -0.26 -19.42 0.84
C LEU A 139 -1.10 -19.62 -0.43
N PRO A 140 -2.30 -20.23 -0.31
CA PRO A 140 -3.18 -20.41 -1.45
C PRO A 140 -3.64 -19.09 -2.06
N GLU A 141 -3.47 -18.96 -3.38
CA GLU A 141 -3.76 -17.72 -4.11
C GLU A 141 -5.24 -17.29 -4.01
N ALA A 142 -6.16 -18.25 -3.87
CA ALA A 142 -7.58 -17.98 -3.69
C ALA A 142 -7.85 -17.18 -2.40
N ARG A 143 -7.14 -17.49 -1.30
CA ARG A 143 -7.26 -16.77 -0.03
C ARG A 143 -6.77 -15.34 -0.15
N VAL A 144 -5.63 -15.15 -0.82
CA VAL A 144 -5.06 -13.82 -1.09
C VAL A 144 -6.00 -13.00 -1.97
N ARG A 145 -6.56 -13.60 -3.04
CA ARG A 145 -7.54 -12.92 -3.90
C ARG A 145 -8.80 -12.50 -3.14
N ALA A 146 -9.34 -13.37 -2.30
CA ALA A 146 -10.54 -13.07 -1.53
C ALA A 146 -10.29 -11.91 -0.54
N GLN A 147 -9.20 -11.96 0.22
CA GLN A 147 -8.88 -10.90 1.17
C GLN A 147 -8.60 -9.57 0.46
N LEU A 148 -7.89 -9.56 -0.67
CA LEU A 148 -7.62 -8.31 -1.40
C LEU A 148 -8.85 -7.75 -2.11
N ARG A 149 -9.86 -8.58 -2.43
CA ARG A 149 -11.19 -8.10 -2.85
C ARG A 149 -11.94 -7.47 -1.70
N MET A 150 -11.87 -8.08 -0.51
CA MET A 150 -12.40 -7.48 0.72
C MET A 150 -11.76 -6.11 0.96
N HIS A 151 -10.44 -5.99 0.79
CA HIS A 151 -9.73 -4.72 0.89
C HIS A 151 -10.26 -3.64 -0.07
N ALA A 152 -10.47 -4.00 -1.34
CA ALA A 152 -11.08 -3.07 -2.29
C ALA A 152 -12.51 -2.68 -1.90
N ALA A 153 -13.30 -3.60 -1.35
CA ALA A 153 -14.66 -3.32 -0.87
C ALA A 153 -14.66 -2.42 0.38
N THR A 154 -13.77 -2.65 1.33
CA THR A 154 -13.59 -1.78 2.51
C THR A 154 -13.15 -0.39 2.10
N LEU A 155 -12.21 -0.25 1.16
CA LEU A 155 -11.79 1.04 0.64
C LEU A 155 -12.97 1.79 0.03
N ALA A 156 -13.79 1.13 -0.81
CA ALA A 156 -15.00 1.72 -1.37
C ALA A 156 -15.97 2.16 -0.26
N MET A 157 -16.15 1.33 0.77
CA MET A 157 -17.02 1.65 1.91
C MET A 157 -16.50 2.82 2.76
N LEU A 158 -15.19 2.93 2.97
CA LEU A 158 -14.56 4.06 3.65
C LEU A 158 -14.69 5.35 2.85
N VAL A 159 -14.56 5.29 1.52
CA VAL A 159 -14.83 6.43 0.63
C VAL A 159 -16.29 6.87 0.75
N LEU A 160 -17.24 5.94 0.73
CA LEU A 160 -18.66 6.27 0.95
C LEU A 160 -18.91 6.84 2.35
N ALA A 161 -18.28 6.30 3.38
CA ALA A 161 -18.40 6.79 4.75
C ALA A 161 -17.83 8.21 4.95
N ALA A 162 -16.82 8.60 4.18
CA ALA A 162 -16.32 9.98 4.18
C ALA A 162 -17.36 10.97 3.66
N LEU A 163 -18.23 10.55 2.74
CA LEU A 163 -19.31 11.37 2.17
C LEU A 163 -20.63 11.25 2.96
N ILE A 164 -20.89 10.08 3.53
CA ILE A 164 -22.10 9.73 4.28
C ILE A 164 -21.67 9.18 5.65
N PRO A 165 -21.52 10.05 6.68
CA PRO A 165 -20.98 9.66 7.98
C PRO A 165 -21.73 8.52 8.69
N ALA A 166 -23.02 8.33 8.39
CA ALA A 166 -23.83 7.24 8.92
C ALA A 166 -23.28 5.84 8.56
N LEU A 167 -22.47 5.71 7.51
CA LEU A 167 -21.83 4.46 7.10
C LEU A 167 -20.52 4.17 7.84
N ALA A 168 -19.99 5.12 8.61
CA ALA A 168 -18.70 4.99 9.28
C ALA A 168 -18.57 3.76 10.21
N PRO A 169 -19.58 3.38 11.03
CA PRO A 169 -19.48 2.18 11.86
C PRO A 169 -19.34 0.90 11.02
N LEU A 170 -20.07 0.80 9.92
CA LEU A 170 -20.01 -0.35 9.02
C LEU A 170 -18.67 -0.41 8.27
N ALA A 171 -18.17 0.74 7.80
CA ALA A 171 -16.84 0.83 7.18
C ALA A 171 -15.73 0.43 8.17
N GLY A 172 -15.83 0.87 9.44
CA GLY A 172 -14.91 0.48 10.51
C GLY A 172 -14.95 -1.02 10.81
N LEU A 173 -16.15 -1.63 10.83
CA LEU A 173 -16.28 -3.09 11.01
C LEU A 173 -15.62 -3.85 9.84
N MET A 174 -15.85 -3.42 8.60
CA MET A 174 -15.19 -4.01 7.42
C MET A 174 -13.66 -3.91 7.52
N LEU A 175 -13.15 -2.77 7.99
CA LEU A 175 -11.72 -2.55 8.23
C LEU A 175 -11.15 -3.53 9.27
N VAL A 176 -11.86 -3.75 10.38
CA VAL A 176 -11.46 -4.72 11.40
C VAL A 176 -11.45 -6.13 10.83
N ILE A 177 -12.50 -6.53 10.11
CA ILE A 177 -12.63 -7.85 9.50
C ILE A 177 -11.49 -8.11 8.51
N GLU A 178 -11.19 -7.17 7.61
CA GLU A 178 -10.12 -7.37 6.64
C GLU A 178 -8.73 -7.45 7.29
N SER A 179 -8.52 -6.70 8.36
CA SER A 179 -7.24 -6.63 9.07
C SER A 179 -7.00 -7.91 9.85
N ALA A 180 -8.04 -8.41 10.53
CA ALA A 180 -8.02 -9.71 11.18
C ALA A 180 -7.80 -10.84 10.17
N TRP A 181 -8.42 -10.77 8.99
CA TRP A 181 -8.21 -11.76 7.93
C TRP A 181 -6.79 -11.71 7.38
N LEU A 182 -6.24 -10.50 7.12
CA LEU A 182 -4.84 -10.35 6.73
C LEU A 182 -3.92 -11.02 7.75
N LEU A 183 -4.08 -10.69 9.03
CA LEU A 183 -3.30 -11.26 10.13
C LEU A 183 -3.42 -12.78 10.18
N ALA A 184 -4.63 -13.32 10.08
CA ALA A 184 -4.88 -14.76 10.07
C ALA A 184 -4.16 -15.47 8.89
N ASN A 185 -4.18 -14.87 7.70
CA ASN A 185 -3.44 -15.40 6.54
C ASN A 185 -1.93 -15.37 6.77
N LEU A 186 -1.38 -14.32 7.39
CA LEU A 186 0.06 -14.25 7.69
C LEU A 186 0.47 -15.28 8.76
N ILE A 187 -0.33 -15.42 9.83
CA ILE A 187 -0.12 -16.45 10.85
C ILE A 187 -0.15 -17.85 10.23
N PHE A 188 -1.05 -18.10 9.28
CA PHE A 188 -1.12 -19.36 8.55
C PHE A 188 0.20 -19.67 7.83
N VAL A 189 0.80 -18.70 7.14
CA VAL A 189 2.11 -18.88 6.48
C VAL A 189 3.19 -19.22 7.49
N VAL A 190 3.25 -18.49 8.62
CA VAL A 190 4.23 -18.73 9.68
C VAL A 190 4.05 -20.13 10.30
N LYS A 191 2.81 -20.59 10.52
CA LYS A 191 2.52 -21.94 11.00
C LYS A 191 3.00 -23.01 10.02
N MET A 192 2.74 -22.83 8.72
CA MET A 192 3.20 -23.74 7.68
C MET A 192 4.73 -23.80 7.60
N TRP A 193 5.39 -22.65 7.74
CA TRP A 193 6.84 -22.57 7.84
C TRP A 193 7.38 -23.33 9.06
N ARG A 194 6.81 -23.12 10.26
CA ARG A 194 7.21 -23.82 11.48
C ARG A 194 7.07 -25.33 11.35
N ASN A 195 5.97 -25.80 10.79
CA ASN A 195 5.70 -27.23 10.61
C ASN A 195 6.63 -27.89 9.58
N ALA A 196 7.13 -27.12 8.61
CA ALA A 196 8.08 -27.61 7.62
C ALA A 196 9.53 -27.62 8.13
N ARG A 197 9.83 -26.92 9.22
CA ARG A 197 11.19 -26.82 9.77
C ARG A 197 11.50 -28.08 10.60
N PRO A 198 12.62 -28.78 10.33
CA PRO A 198 13.04 -29.92 11.15
C PRO A 198 13.43 -29.46 12.56
N SER A 199 13.23 -30.33 13.55
CA SER A 199 13.69 -30.12 14.92
C SER A 199 15.19 -29.83 14.94
N PRO A 200 15.69 -28.92 15.81
CA PRO A 200 17.11 -28.73 15.96
C PRO A 200 17.75 -30.07 16.33
N GLN A 201 18.64 -30.58 15.47
CA GLN A 201 19.54 -31.66 15.85
C GLN A 201 20.51 -31.05 16.86
N ILE A 202 20.31 -31.36 18.15
CA ILE A 202 21.29 -31.02 19.18
C ILE A 202 22.49 -31.93 18.87
N PRO A 203 23.68 -31.38 18.53
CA PRO A 203 24.87 -32.20 18.40
C PRO A 203 25.13 -32.86 19.76
N ALA A 204 25.24 -34.19 19.75
CA ALA A 204 25.61 -34.99 20.91
C ALA A 204 27.03 -34.69 21.38
#